data_AF-A0A933EC17-F1
#
_entry.id   AF-A0A933EC17-F1
#
_cell.length_a   1.000
_cell.length_b   1.000
_cell.length_c   1.000
_cell.angle_alpha   90.00
_cell.angle_beta   90.00
_cell.angle_gamma   90.00
#
_symmetry.space_group_name_H-M   'P 1'
#
loop_
_entity.id
_entity.type
_entity.pdbx_description
1 polymer ?
#
loop_
_entity_poly.entity_id
_entity_poly.type
_entity_poly.pdbx_seq_one_letter_code
_entity_poly.pdbx_strand_id
1 'polypeptide(L)' 'MRELITGRDGAPTFAMRHFTVEPGGHTPHHFHPWEHEVFILEGRGELTCADKTVALEPGMAVYVPAN' A
#
# COMPACT_ATOMS: atom_id res chain seq x y z
N MET A 1 -5.59 -10.05 -4.96
CA MET A 1 -4.45 -9.18 -5.32
C MET A 1 -4.01 -9.52 -6.73
N ARG A 2 -3.78 -8.51 -7.57
CA ARG A 2 -3.27 -8.65 -8.94
C ARG A 2 -1.93 -7.91 -9.03
N GLU A 3 -0.90 -8.59 -9.50
CA GLU A 3 0.38 -7.97 -9.85
C GLU A 3 0.24 -7.22 -11.18
N LEU A 4 0.79 -6.01 -11.26
CA LEU A 4 0.72 -5.16 -12.46
C LEU A 4 2.09 -4.99 -13.10
N ILE A 5 3.06 -4.52 -12.30
CA ILE A 5 4.45 -4.33 -12.71
C ILE A 5 5.31 -4.96 -11.62
N THR A 6 6.25 -5.80 -12.01
CA THR A 6 7.13 -6.55 -11.11
C THR A 6 8.54 -6.63 -11.70
N GLY A 7 9.45 -7.31 -11.00
CA GLY A 7 10.76 -7.65 -11.55
C GLY A 7 10.70 -8.44 -12.86
N ARG A 8 9.61 -9.17 -13.14
CA ARG A 8 9.43 -9.89 -14.42
C ARG A 8 9.23 -8.95 -15.60
N ASP A 9 8.74 -7.74 -15.34
CA ASP A 9 8.52 -6.68 -16.31
C ASP A 9 9.75 -5.77 -16.47
N GLY A 10 10.86 -6.11 -15.80
CA GLY A 10 12.08 -5.31 -15.80
C GLY A 10 12.07 -4.14 -14.82
N ALA A 11 11.17 -4.13 -13.82
CA ALA A 11 11.20 -3.16 -12.72
C ALA A 11 12.01 -3.71 -11.52
N PRO A 12 13.29 -3.32 -11.35
CA PRO A 12 14.17 -3.95 -10.36
C PRO A 12 13.95 -3.47 -8.93
N THR A 13 13.27 -2.34 -8.75
CA THR A 13 13.21 -1.60 -7.47
C THR A 13 11.82 -1.54 -6.85
N PHE A 14 10.76 -1.84 -7.61
CA PHE A 14 9.40 -1.75 -7.11
C PHE A 14 8.50 -2.85 -7.68
N ALA A 15 7.39 -3.08 -6.99
CA ALA A 15 6.29 -3.88 -7.48
C ALA A 15 4.97 -3.13 -7.32
N MET A 16 4.29 -2.88 -8.43
CA MET A 16 2.95 -2.29 -8.43
C MET A 16 1.91 -3.40 -8.38
N ARG A 17 0.99 -3.28 -7.42
CA ARG A 17 -0.08 -4.27 -7.18
C ARG A 17 -1.41 -3.54 -7.09
N HIS A 18 -2.45 -4.14 -7.66
CA HIS A 18 -3.81 -3.71 -7.49
C HIS A 18 -4.57 -4.75 -6.65
N PHE A 19 -5.13 -4.31 -5.53
CA PHE A 19 -5.88 -5.20 -4.65
C PHE A 19 -6.97 -4.43 -3.93
N THR A 20 -8.00 -5.17 -3.56
CA THR A 20 -9.11 -4.70 -2.74
C THR A 20 -8.98 -5.31 -1.35
N VAL A 21 -9.27 -4.53 -0.32
CA VAL A 21 -9.41 -4.99 1.05
C VAL A 21 -10.88 -4.86 1.40
N GLU A 22 -11.53 -5.98 1.75
CA GLU A 22 -12.94 -5.98 2.17
C GLU A 22 -13.12 -5.31 3.54
N PRO A 23 -14.33 -4.85 3.89
CA PRO A 23 -14.61 -4.32 5.22
C PRO A 23 -14.18 -5.28 6.34
N GLY A 24 -13.38 -4.77 7.29
CA GLY A 24 -12.79 -5.57 8.38
C GLY A 24 -11.52 -6.34 8.00
N GLY A 25 -11.16 -6.37 6.71
CA GLY A 25 -9.89 -6.89 6.22
C GLY A 25 -8.72 -5.93 6.52
N HIS A 26 -7.52 -6.48 6.59
CA HIS A 26 -6.29 -5.71 6.77
C HIS A 26 -5.09 -6.47 6.19
N THR A 27 -4.03 -5.75 5.88
CA THR A 27 -2.71 -6.33 5.62
C THR A 27 -1.99 -6.57 6.95
N PRO A 28 -1.07 -7.55 7.04
CA PRO A 28 -0.25 -7.72 8.23
C PRO A 28 0.50 -6.44 8.59
N HIS A 29 0.63 -6.15 9.89
CA HIS A 29 1.51 -5.09 10.35
C HIS A 29 2.97 -5.57 10.27
N HIS A 30 3.78 -4.93 9.44
CA HIS A 30 5.16 -5.35 9.15
C HIS A 30 6.02 -4.16 8.74
N PHE A 31 7.31 -4.42 8.54
CA PHE A 31 8.29 -3.42 8.13
C PHE A 31 9.38 -4.01 7.23
N HIS A 32 10.06 -3.15 6.47
CA HIS A 32 11.13 -3.52 5.56
C HIS A 32 12.00 -2.31 5.15
N PRO A 33 13.21 -2.54 4.60
CA PRO A 33 14.14 -1.46 4.25
C PRO A 33 13.81 -0.74 2.92
N TRP A 34 12.62 -0.94 2.36
CA TRP A 34 12.12 -0.22 1.19
C TRP A 34 10.82 0.52 1.53
N GLU A 35 10.48 1.53 0.77
CA GLU A 35 9.27 2.33 0.92
C GLU A 35 8.00 1.62 0.43
N HIS A 36 6.84 2.16 0.83
CA HIS A 36 5.57 1.90 0.18
C HIS A 36 4.96 3.17 -0.39
N GLU A 37 4.42 3.03 -1.59
CA GLU A 37 3.61 4.04 -2.26
C GLU A 37 2.24 3.43 -2.56
N VAL A 38 1.19 3.97 -1.94
CA VAL A 38 -0.18 3.46 -2.07
C VAL A 38 -1.09 4.57 -2.57
N PHE A 39 -1.81 4.30 -3.66
CA PHE A 39 -2.82 5.21 -4.19
C PHE A 39 -4.21 4.61 -4.00
N ILE A 40 -5.12 5.37 -3.40
CA ILE A 40 -6.46 4.91 -3.08
C ILE A 40 -7.38 5.20 -4.25
N LEU A 41 -7.83 4.14 -4.93
CA LEU A 41 -8.71 4.26 -6.09
C LEU A 41 -10.16 4.49 -5.66
N GLU A 42 -10.67 3.67 -4.73
CA GLU A 42 -12.06 3.69 -4.28
C GLU A 42 -12.16 3.21 -2.81
N GLY A 43 -13.30 3.46 -2.18
CA GLY A 43 -13.57 3.05 -0.80
C GLY A 43 -12.94 3.97 0.27
N ARG A 44 -13.03 3.55 1.53
CA ARG A 44 -12.43 4.23 2.69
C ARG A 44 -11.79 3.20 3.61
N GLY A 45 -10.75 3.61 4.32
CA GLY A 45 -10.05 2.75 5.27
C GLY A 45 -9.13 3.56 6.17
N GLU A 46 -8.23 2.86 6.86
CA GLU A 46 -7.24 3.47 7.72
C GLU A 46 -5.88 2.85 7.44
N LEU A 47 -4.84 3.68 7.41
CA LEU A 47 -3.45 3.24 7.44
C LEU A 47 -2.91 3.45 8.85
N THR A 48 -2.35 2.39 9.44
CA THR A 48 -1.55 2.50 10.66
C THR A 48 -0.06 2.43 10.29
N CYS A 49 0.70 3.43 10.70
CA CYS A 49 2.15 3.48 10.58
C CYS A 49 2.74 3.90 11.92
N ALA A 50 3.50 3.01 12.55
CA ALA A 50 3.92 3.13 13.95
C ALA A 50 2.69 3.40 14.85
N ASP A 51 2.69 4.52 15.57
CA ASP A 51 1.66 4.87 16.55
C ASP A 51 0.59 5.82 15.96
N LYS A 52 0.67 6.08 14.64
CA LYS A 52 -0.20 7.02 13.95
C LYS A 52 -1.15 6.28 13.03
N THR A 53 -2.42 6.64 13.10
CA THR A 53 -3.45 6.19 12.17
C THR A 53 -3.91 7.36 11.32
N VAL A 54 -4.01 7.12 10.01
CA VAL A 54 -4.44 8.10 9.01
C VAL A 54 -5.64 7.54 8.27
N ALA A 55 -6.73 8.31 8.20
CA ALA A 55 -7.89 7.95 7.40
C ALA A 55 -7.55 8.04 5.91
N LEU A 56 -8.01 7.06 5.13
CA LEU A 56 -7.80 6.94 3.70
C LEU A 56 -9.10 7.20 2.96
N GLU A 57 -9.02 7.99 1.89
CA GLU A 57 -10.13 8.27 0.98
C GLU A 57 -9.67 8.24 -0.50
N PRO A 58 -10.60 8.10 -1.46
CA PRO A 58 -10.26 8.02 -2.88
C PRO A 58 -9.49 9.26 -3.36
N GLY A 59 -8.47 9.04 -4.17
CA GLY A 59 -7.60 10.09 -4.70
C GLY A 59 -6.41 10.44 -3.81
N MET A 60 -6.31 9.85 -2.60
CA MET A 60 -5.13 10.02 -1.77
C MET A 60 -3.95 9.18 -2.27
N ALA A 61 -2.78 9.80 -2.30
CA ALA A 61 -1.49 9.12 -2.39
C ALA A 61 -0.84 9.09 -1.00
N VAL A 62 -0.36 7.93 -0.58
CA VAL A 62 0.29 7.72 0.71
C VAL A 62 1.69 7.17 0.51
N TYR A 63 2.64 7.84 1.13
CA TYR A 63 4.04 7.43 1.17
C TYR A 63 4.37 6.94 2.59
N VAL A 64 4.87 5.72 2.69
CA VAL A 64 5.39 5.13 3.93
C VAL A 64 6.90 4.94 3.73
N PRO A 65 7.75 5.66 4.47
CA PRO A 65 9.19 5.54 4.31
C PRO A 65 9.70 4.16 4.71
N ALA A 66 10.88 3.81 4.20
CA ALA A 66 11.66 2.69 4.71
C ALA A 66 11.97 2.87 6.21
N ASN A 67 12.21 1.75 6.89
CA ASN A 67 12.63 1.73 8.30
C ASN A 67 14.00 2.33 8.57
#